data_AF-A0A0N4XWR3-F1
#
_entry.id   AF-A0A0N4XWR3-F1
#
_cell.length_a   1.000
_cell.length_b   1.000
_cell.length_c   1.000
_cell.angle_alpha   90.00
_cell.angle_beta   90.00
_cell.angle_gamma   90.00
#
_symmetry.space_group_name_H-M   'P 1'
#
loop_
_entity.id
_entity.type
_entity.pdbx_description
1 polymer ?
#
loop_
_entity_poly.entity_id
_entity_poly.type
_entity_poly.pdbx_seq_one_letter_code
_entity_poly.pdbx_strand_id
1 'polypeptide(L)'
;MTIVSLLFSLAVIVNFVNGLIHCKKCEFDLESNQEICDTDCSGTVCFYVEFYYEQRLFTRKGCVVGSVPSTGCRMNQNGQVLCLCSTDRCNRDQTALRSTPPDLLPWQVCRRESVNGLEPPIRWLPPCAGNYCMYRKSMYNLENGTVGYSHSSGCSGSNDFDLFYTRTPFLFYPETCAKLIFGGQPDETVCYSSTVNETSAAYPTEPLVECHADFMSRNLPYIPVRKLCKGQFCVIAASPQGDVYRGCMTLDQTNTERKIVPGYYQAYTGVEQWVCATSNCNYDLLKMEESWPAEMAQFKWVKY
;
A
#
# COMPACT_ATOMS: atom_id res chain seq x y z
N MET A 1 -4.70 -59.18 -5.49
CA MET A 1 -5.85 -58.50 -4.85
C MET A 1 -5.33 -57.83 -3.58
N THR A 2 -5.41 -56.53 -3.34
CA THR A 2 -5.90 -55.39 -4.12
C THR A 2 -5.34 -54.17 -3.39
N ILE A 3 -4.74 -53.25 -4.15
CA ILE A 3 -4.18 -51.97 -3.69
C ILE A 3 -5.31 -51.15 -3.09
N VAL A 4 -5.33 -50.97 -1.77
CA VAL A 4 -6.24 -50.05 -1.07
C VAL A 4 -5.42 -49.38 0.02
N SER A 5 -5.19 -48.07 -0.13
CA SER A 5 -4.82 -47.05 0.88
C SER A 5 -3.87 -46.00 0.32
N LEU A 6 -4.13 -45.52 -0.91
CA LEU A 6 -3.38 -44.42 -1.52
C LEU A 6 -4.31 -43.54 -2.36
N LEU A 7 -5.48 -43.22 -1.81
CA LEU A 7 -6.42 -42.25 -2.36
C LEU A 7 -7.09 -41.55 -1.17
N PHE A 8 -7.25 -40.23 -1.29
CA PHE A 8 -7.76 -39.27 -0.29
C PHE A 8 -6.74 -38.66 0.66
N SER A 9 -5.90 -37.77 0.12
CA SER A 9 -5.62 -36.45 0.71
C SER A 9 -4.97 -35.53 -0.32
N LEU A 10 -5.54 -35.42 -1.53
CA LEU A 10 -5.42 -34.16 -2.28
C LEU A 10 -6.45 -33.22 -1.66
N ALA A 11 -6.06 -32.55 -0.58
CA ALA A 11 -6.66 -31.29 -0.23
C ALA A 11 -6.31 -30.34 -1.37
N VAL A 12 -7.21 -30.25 -2.34
CA VAL A 12 -7.22 -29.17 -3.33
C VAL A 12 -7.32 -27.90 -2.49
N ILE A 13 -6.18 -27.22 -2.35
CA ILE A 13 -6.13 -25.83 -1.96
C ILE A 13 -6.87 -25.11 -3.09
N VAL A 14 -8.18 -24.95 -2.92
CA VAL A 14 -8.97 -24.01 -3.71
C VAL A 14 -8.49 -22.65 -3.23
N ASN A 15 -7.37 -22.19 -3.80
CA ASN A 15 -7.08 -20.78 -3.83
C ASN A 15 -8.29 -20.17 -4.55
N PHE A 16 -9.13 -19.44 -3.82
CA PHE A 16 -10.07 -18.51 -4.41
C PHE A 16 -9.23 -17.47 -5.15
N VAL A 17 -8.85 -17.79 -6.39
CA VAL A 17 -8.47 -16.79 -7.37
C VAL A 17 -9.78 -16.10 -7.69
N ASN A 18 -10.12 -15.07 -6.91
CA ASN A 18 -11.13 -14.11 -7.33
C ASN A 18 -10.70 -13.68 -8.74
N GLY A 19 -11.49 -14.03 -9.74
CA GLY A 19 -11.18 -13.71 -11.12
C GLY A 19 -10.96 -12.21 -11.24
N LEU A 20 -9.92 -11.81 -11.97
CA LEU A 20 -9.71 -10.41 -12.28
C LEU A 20 -10.91 -9.93 -13.11
N ILE A 21 -11.52 -8.83 -12.68
CA ILE A 21 -12.59 -8.14 -13.38
C ILE A 21 -12.02 -6.92 -14.12
N HIS A 22 -12.69 -6.51 -15.19
CA HIS A 22 -12.31 -5.32 -15.94
C HIS A 22 -13.00 -4.08 -15.38
N CYS A 23 -12.25 -3.01 -15.20
CA CYS A 23 -12.71 -1.76 -14.60
C CYS A 23 -12.46 -0.58 -15.54
N LYS A 24 -13.33 0.42 -15.50
CA LYS A 24 -13.03 1.70 -16.15
C LYS A 24 -11.85 2.35 -15.45
N LYS A 25 -10.89 2.83 -16.23
CA LYS A 25 -9.75 3.60 -15.77
C LYS A 25 -9.86 5.00 -16.36
N CYS A 26 -10.22 5.96 -15.52
CA CYS A 26 -10.45 7.32 -15.98
C CYS A 26 -9.94 8.32 -14.95
N GLU A 27 -9.46 9.45 -15.41
CA GLU A 27 -8.98 10.55 -14.59
C GLU A 27 -9.65 11.84 -15.04
N PHE A 28 -9.94 12.70 -14.06
CA PHE A 28 -10.46 14.03 -14.35
C PHE A 28 -9.36 14.92 -14.91
N ASP A 29 -9.51 15.37 -16.16
CA ASP A 29 -8.61 16.32 -16.78
C ASP A 29 -9.07 17.75 -16.49
N LEU A 30 -8.17 18.52 -15.87
CA LEU A 30 -8.39 19.91 -15.53
C LEU A 30 -8.43 20.83 -16.75
N GLU A 31 -7.72 20.48 -17.83
CA GLU A 31 -7.64 21.32 -19.02
C GLU A 31 -8.94 21.25 -19.83
N SER A 32 -9.43 20.04 -20.09
CA SER A 32 -10.69 19.82 -20.80
C SER A 32 -11.93 19.90 -19.92
N ASN A 33 -11.77 19.90 -18.58
CA ASN A 33 -12.85 19.82 -17.60
C ASN A 33 -13.78 18.61 -17.85
N GLN A 34 -13.17 17.50 -18.29
CA GLN A 34 -13.86 16.25 -18.65
C GLN A 34 -13.12 15.06 -18.04
N GLU A 35 -13.87 13.96 -17.87
CA GLU A 35 -13.29 12.67 -17.52
C GLU A 35 -12.67 12.05 -18.77
N ILE A 36 -11.35 11.80 -18.74
CA ILE A 36 -10.63 11.11 -19.81
C ILE A 36 -10.39 9.67 -19.37
N CYS A 37 -10.83 8.73 -20.19
CA CYS A 37 -10.64 7.31 -19.94
C CYS A 37 -9.52 6.74 -20.79
N ASP A 38 -8.63 6.01 -20.14
CA ASP A 38 -7.63 5.15 -20.76
C ASP A 38 -8.25 3.77 -21.04
N THR A 39 -7.43 2.83 -21.48
CA THR A 39 -7.77 1.41 -21.56
C THR A 39 -8.25 0.91 -20.20
N ASP A 40 -9.33 0.11 -20.22
CA ASP A 40 -9.83 -0.57 -19.02
C ASP A 40 -8.69 -1.32 -18.33
N CYS A 41 -8.69 -1.34 -17.01
CA CYS A 41 -7.68 -2.05 -16.22
C CYS A 41 -8.27 -3.28 -15.55
N SER A 42 -7.43 -4.21 -15.13
CA SER A 42 -7.87 -5.48 -14.54
C SER A 42 -7.51 -5.55 -13.05
N GLY A 43 -8.47 -5.88 -12.19
CA GLY A 43 -8.21 -6.05 -10.77
C GLY A 43 -9.23 -6.90 -10.04
N THR A 44 -9.10 -7.01 -8.72
CA THR A 44 -10.06 -7.76 -7.89
C THR A 44 -11.35 -6.99 -7.64
N VAL A 45 -11.29 -5.66 -7.63
CA VAL A 45 -12.46 -4.77 -7.53
C VAL A 45 -12.23 -3.51 -8.35
N CYS A 46 -13.31 -2.87 -8.79
CA CYS A 46 -13.26 -1.54 -9.39
C CYS A 46 -13.47 -0.48 -8.32
N PHE A 47 -12.86 0.69 -8.52
CA PHE A 47 -13.08 1.85 -7.68
C PHE A 47 -13.56 3.07 -8.46
N TYR A 48 -14.27 3.93 -7.75
CA TYR A 48 -14.54 5.33 -8.09
C TYR A 48 -14.23 6.17 -6.85
N VAL A 49 -13.50 7.26 -7.00
CA VAL A 49 -13.09 8.10 -5.88
C VAL A 49 -13.27 9.57 -6.19
N GLU A 50 -13.70 10.32 -5.17
CA GLU A 50 -13.92 11.76 -5.18
C GLU A 50 -13.01 12.42 -4.15
N PHE A 51 -12.13 13.30 -4.61
CA PHE A 51 -11.25 14.09 -3.77
C PHE A 51 -11.61 15.57 -3.88
N TYR A 52 -11.71 16.23 -2.73
CA TYR A 52 -11.84 17.68 -2.68
C TYR A 52 -10.49 18.30 -2.36
N TYR A 53 -10.00 19.16 -3.24
CA TYR A 53 -8.80 19.97 -3.01
C TYR A 53 -9.12 21.43 -3.32
N GLU A 54 -8.94 22.32 -2.34
CA GLU A 54 -9.23 23.76 -2.49
C GLU A 54 -10.61 24.06 -3.12
N GLN A 55 -11.64 23.36 -2.65
CA GLN A 55 -13.04 23.43 -3.14
C GLN A 55 -13.29 22.88 -4.55
N ARG A 56 -12.27 22.33 -5.22
CA ARG A 56 -12.43 21.63 -6.49
C ARG A 56 -12.60 20.13 -6.27
N LEU A 57 -13.55 19.55 -7.00
CA LEU A 57 -13.80 18.11 -7.02
C LEU A 57 -12.94 17.46 -8.10
N PHE A 58 -12.20 16.44 -7.71
CA PHE A 58 -11.44 15.56 -8.60
C PHE A 58 -12.03 14.17 -8.54
N THR A 59 -12.22 13.54 -9.69
CA THR A 59 -12.71 12.17 -9.79
C THR A 59 -11.66 11.26 -10.41
N ARG A 60 -11.61 10.01 -9.94
CA ARG A 60 -10.78 8.97 -10.54
C ARG A 60 -11.49 7.63 -10.50
N LYS A 61 -11.27 6.82 -11.53
CA LYS A 61 -11.74 5.45 -11.67
C LYS A 61 -10.58 4.53 -11.95
N GLY A 62 -10.65 3.30 -11.47
CA GLY A 62 -9.67 2.29 -11.78
C GLY A 62 -9.98 0.96 -11.11
N CYS A 63 -8.93 0.18 -10.89
CA CYS A 63 -8.97 -1.15 -10.30
C CYS A 63 -8.05 -1.20 -9.07
N VAL A 64 -8.39 -2.09 -8.15
CA VAL A 64 -7.58 -2.44 -6.98
C VAL A 64 -7.33 -3.94 -7.03
N VAL A 65 -6.11 -4.34 -6.71
CA VAL A 65 -5.74 -5.75 -6.50
C VAL A 65 -5.39 -5.95 -5.03
N GLY A 66 -6.16 -6.80 -4.36
CA GLY A 66 -5.99 -7.17 -2.97
C GLY A 66 -7.33 -7.40 -2.27
N SER A 67 -7.28 -7.79 -1.00
CA SER A 67 -8.49 -7.88 -0.18
C SER A 67 -9.03 -6.49 0.12
N VAL A 68 -10.33 -6.29 -0.12
CA VAL A 68 -11.06 -5.07 0.26
C VAL A 68 -12.05 -5.39 1.38
N PRO A 69 -12.48 -4.41 2.19
CA PRO A 69 -13.29 -4.72 3.37
C PRO A 69 -14.76 -4.99 3.01
N SER A 70 -15.35 -4.16 2.13
CA SER A 70 -16.70 -4.35 1.61
C SER A 70 -16.87 -3.58 0.29
N THR A 71 -17.83 -3.99 -0.54
CA THR A 71 -18.31 -3.16 -1.66
C THR A 71 -19.25 -2.06 -1.16
N GLY A 72 -19.34 -0.95 -1.88
CA GLY A 72 -20.10 0.23 -1.49
C GLY A 72 -19.22 1.46 -1.32
N CYS A 73 -19.87 2.61 -1.16
CA CYS A 73 -19.21 3.89 -0.94
C CYS A 73 -18.90 4.11 0.54
N ARG A 74 -17.74 4.68 0.81
CA ARG A 74 -17.35 5.13 2.15
C ARG A 74 -16.85 6.56 2.10
N MET A 75 -17.06 7.29 3.18
CA MET A 75 -16.62 8.68 3.32
C MET A 75 -15.64 8.81 4.48
N ASN A 76 -14.52 9.47 4.22
CA ASN A 76 -13.51 9.71 5.25
C ASN A 76 -13.77 11.01 6.03
N GLN A 77 -12.95 11.30 7.04
CA GLN A 77 -13.13 12.47 7.91
C GLN A 77 -13.11 13.81 7.17
N ASN A 78 -12.53 13.86 5.95
CA ASN A 78 -12.41 15.04 5.12
C ASN A 78 -13.54 15.17 4.09
N GLY A 79 -14.54 14.28 4.12
CA GLY A 79 -15.66 14.30 3.19
C GLY A 79 -15.32 13.72 1.81
N GLN A 80 -14.16 13.09 1.65
CA GLN A 80 -13.79 12.41 0.42
C GLN A 80 -14.47 11.05 0.35
N VAL A 81 -14.81 10.61 -0.85
CA VAL A 81 -15.63 9.41 -1.06
C VAL A 81 -14.86 8.38 -1.88
N LEU A 82 -14.84 7.13 -1.42
CA LEU A 82 -14.32 5.97 -2.16
C LEU A 82 -15.42 4.91 -2.29
N CYS A 83 -15.81 4.61 -3.52
CA CYS A 83 -16.77 3.56 -3.86
C CYS A 83 -16.05 2.36 -4.46
N LEU A 84 -16.36 1.16 -3.95
CA LEU A 84 -15.82 -0.11 -4.42
C LEU A 84 -16.94 -1.00 -4.95
N CYS A 85 -16.70 -1.72 -6.03
CA CYS A 85 -17.66 -2.66 -6.60
C CYS A 85 -16.95 -3.84 -7.28
N SER A 86 -17.62 -5.00 -7.36
CA SER A 86 -17.00 -6.29 -7.67
C SER A 86 -17.52 -6.96 -8.94
N THR A 87 -18.25 -6.25 -9.80
CA THR A 87 -18.71 -6.77 -11.10
C THR A 87 -18.03 -6.04 -12.25
N ASP A 88 -17.91 -6.70 -13.41
CA ASP A 88 -17.26 -6.11 -14.58
C ASP A 88 -17.81 -4.71 -14.92
N ARG A 89 -16.89 -3.75 -15.04
CA ARG A 89 -17.12 -2.35 -15.39
C ARG A 89 -18.18 -1.65 -14.53
N CYS A 90 -18.39 -2.11 -13.30
CA CYS A 90 -19.38 -1.55 -12.38
C CYS A 90 -19.14 -0.07 -12.05
N ASN A 91 -17.89 0.40 -12.16
CA ASN A 91 -17.52 1.79 -11.95
C ASN A 91 -17.76 2.71 -13.16
N ARG A 92 -18.42 2.22 -14.21
CA ARG A 92 -18.80 3.03 -15.37
C ARG A 92 -19.78 4.14 -15.00
N ASP A 93 -20.83 3.81 -14.25
CA ASP A 93 -21.88 4.75 -13.83
C ASP A 93 -21.70 5.14 -12.36
N GLN A 94 -21.16 6.34 -12.14
CA GLN A 94 -20.94 6.90 -10.80
C GLN A 94 -22.26 7.19 -10.06
N THR A 95 -23.36 7.47 -10.79
CA THR A 95 -24.66 7.79 -10.18
C THR A 95 -25.27 6.53 -9.58
N ALA A 96 -25.16 5.41 -10.30
CA ALA A 96 -25.58 4.11 -9.80
C ALA A 96 -24.77 3.69 -8.56
N LEU A 97 -23.45 3.88 -8.58
CA LEU A 97 -22.58 3.57 -7.42
C LEU A 97 -22.95 4.41 -6.19
N ARG A 98 -23.35 5.67 -6.38
CA ARG A 98 -23.71 6.60 -5.31
C ARG A 98 -25.21 6.59 -4.94
N SER A 99 -25.97 5.62 -5.45
CA SER A 99 -27.41 5.52 -5.15
C SER A 99 -27.69 5.28 -3.66
N THR A 100 -26.75 4.64 -2.96
CA THR A 100 -26.78 4.46 -1.50
C THR A 100 -25.89 5.49 -0.80
N PRO A 101 -26.32 6.06 0.33
CA PRO A 101 -25.46 6.92 1.15
C PRO A 101 -24.15 6.21 1.53
N PRO A 102 -23.00 6.93 1.54
CA PRO A 102 -21.72 6.33 1.88
C PRO A 102 -21.64 6.02 3.38
N ASP A 103 -21.02 4.88 3.70
CA ASP A 103 -20.69 4.53 5.08
C ASP A 103 -19.63 5.50 5.63
N LEU A 104 -19.87 6.03 6.82
CA LEU A 104 -18.92 6.95 7.45
C LEU A 104 -17.81 6.14 8.13
N LEU A 105 -16.56 6.37 7.73
CA LEU A 105 -15.42 5.78 8.42
C LEU A 105 -15.34 6.32 9.86
N PRO A 106 -15.01 5.45 10.84
CA PRO A 106 -15.00 5.83 12.25
C PRO A 106 -13.95 6.90 12.54
N TRP A 107 -14.27 7.85 13.41
CA TRP A 107 -13.38 8.92 13.83
C TRP A 107 -12.51 8.48 15.01
N GLN A 108 -11.23 8.83 14.97
CA GLN A 108 -10.26 8.59 16.03
C GLN A 108 -9.67 9.92 16.47
N VAL A 109 -9.43 10.05 17.78
CA VAL A 109 -8.70 11.18 18.36
C VAL A 109 -7.28 10.73 18.65
N CYS A 110 -6.32 11.24 17.89
CA CYS A 110 -4.94 10.78 17.93
C CYS A 110 -4.07 11.78 18.69
N ARG A 111 -3.21 11.26 19.56
CA ARG A 111 -2.14 12.04 20.19
C ARG A 111 -1.13 12.48 19.13
N ARG A 112 -0.73 13.75 19.17
CA ARG A 112 0.35 14.28 18.34
C ARG A 112 1.62 14.40 19.15
N GLU A 113 2.69 13.91 18.57
CA GLU A 113 4.02 13.97 19.14
C GLU A 113 5.03 14.04 18.01
N SER A 114 6.11 14.78 18.21
CA SER A 114 7.22 14.83 17.27
C SER A 114 8.51 14.99 18.07
N VAL A 115 9.41 14.04 17.89
CA VAL A 115 10.72 14.00 18.53
C VAL A 115 11.75 13.83 17.43
N ASN A 116 12.52 14.90 17.18
CA ASN A 116 13.49 14.94 16.09
C ASN A 116 14.93 14.75 16.55
N GLY A 117 15.15 14.19 17.75
CA GLY A 117 16.47 13.82 18.30
C GLY A 117 17.51 14.93 18.46
N LEU A 118 17.24 16.14 17.95
CA LEU A 118 18.11 17.32 17.92
C LEU A 118 17.54 18.50 18.71
N GLU A 119 16.23 18.52 18.93
CA GLU A 119 15.53 19.56 19.69
C GLU A 119 14.75 18.94 20.86
N PRO A 120 14.62 19.65 22.00
CA PRO A 120 13.73 19.21 23.06
C PRO A 120 12.30 19.07 22.51
N PRO A 121 11.54 18.04 22.92
CA PRO A 121 10.19 17.83 22.42
C PRO A 121 9.35 19.10 22.61
N ILE A 122 8.65 19.53 21.55
CA ILE A 122 7.74 20.68 21.59
C ILE A 122 6.71 20.40 22.68
N ARG A 123 6.58 21.34 23.62
CA ARG A 123 6.06 21.12 24.97
C ARG A 123 4.59 20.67 25.05
N TRP A 124 3.82 20.74 23.97
CA TRP A 124 2.51 20.09 23.80
C TRP A 124 2.02 20.31 22.35
N LEU A 125 1.57 19.25 21.66
CA LEU A 125 0.85 19.38 20.40
C LEU A 125 -0.62 18.98 20.63
N PRO A 126 -1.60 19.80 20.21
CA PRO A 126 -3.00 19.44 20.39
C PRO A 126 -3.32 18.13 19.66
N PRO A 127 -4.20 17.27 20.21
CA PRO A 127 -4.62 16.07 19.50
C PRO A 127 -5.27 16.45 18.16
N CYS A 128 -5.23 15.53 17.20
CA CYS A 128 -5.94 15.67 15.94
C CYS A 128 -7.05 14.62 15.82
N ALA A 129 -7.95 14.83 14.87
CA ALA A 129 -8.96 13.86 14.49
C ALA A 129 -8.68 13.31 13.09
N GLY A 130 -8.81 11.99 12.92
CA GLY A 130 -8.65 11.29 11.64
C GLY A 130 -9.33 9.92 11.69
N ASN A 131 -9.48 9.24 10.57
CA ASN A 131 -10.03 7.88 10.58
C ASN A 131 -9.08 6.85 11.19
N TYR A 132 -7.78 7.12 11.15
CA TYR A 132 -6.75 6.29 11.77
C TYR A 132 -5.68 7.16 12.41
N CYS A 133 -5.04 6.60 13.42
CA CYS A 133 -3.86 7.16 14.05
C CYS A 133 -2.60 6.59 13.41
N MET A 134 -1.60 7.44 13.29
CA MET A 134 -0.32 7.17 12.66
C MET A 134 0.79 7.24 13.70
N TYR A 135 1.75 6.33 13.60
CA TYR A 135 3.06 6.45 14.22
C TYR A 135 4.14 6.16 13.19
N ARG A 136 5.20 6.95 13.19
CA ARG A 136 6.37 6.77 12.34
C ARG A 136 7.62 6.98 13.15
N LYS A 137 8.53 6.02 13.11
CA LYS A 137 9.87 6.11 13.69
C LYS A 137 10.90 5.84 12.60
N SER A 138 11.87 6.72 12.47
CA SER A 138 12.91 6.62 11.47
C SER A 138 14.28 6.55 12.16
N MET A 139 15.14 5.66 11.68
CA MET A 139 16.50 5.52 12.16
C MET A 139 17.44 6.31 11.25
N TYR A 140 18.30 7.15 11.82
CA TYR A 140 19.30 7.92 11.05
C TYR A 140 20.69 7.79 11.66
N ASN A 141 21.72 7.92 10.82
CA ASN A 141 23.11 7.92 11.27
C ASN A 141 23.56 9.36 11.50
N LEU A 142 24.12 9.63 12.67
CA LEU A 142 24.77 10.89 13.00
C LEU A 142 26.19 10.92 12.39
N GLU A 143 26.75 12.11 12.19
CA GLU A 143 28.09 12.30 11.59
C GLU A 143 29.21 11.59 12.37
N ASN A 144 29.01 11.39 13.68
CA ASN A 144 29.92 10.66 14.55
C ASN A 144 29.77 9.12 14.46
N GLY A 145 28.94 8.60 13.56
CA GLY A 145 28.67 7.19 13.38
C GLY A 145 27.69 6.57 14.40
N THR A 146 27.11 7.37 15.30
CA THR A 146 26.08 6.89 16.23
C THR A 146 24.71 6.85 15.57
N VAL A 147 23.85 5.94 16.01
CA VAL A 147 22.49 5.78 15.48
C VAL A 147 21.53 6.62 16.31
N GLY A 148 20.87 7.58 15.65
CA GLY A 148 19.79 8.38 16.20
C GLY A 148 18.42 7.85 15.79
N TYR A 149 17.39 8.25 16.53
CA TYR A 149 16.00 7.95 16.21
C TYR A 149 15.18 9.22 16.25
N SER A 150 14.35 9.40 15.24
CA SER A 150 13.25 10.35 15.26
C SER A 150 11.95 9.59 15.29
N HIS A 151 10.94 10.15 15.93
CA HIS A 151 9.58 9.61 15.83
C HIS A 151 8.53 10.70 15.82
N SER A 152 7.40 10.36 15.22
CA SER A 152 6.24 11.22 15.14
C SER A 152 4.96 10.40 15.25
N SER A 153 3.95 10.99 15.89
CA SER A 153 2.60 10.45 15.92
C SER A 153 1.59 11.51 15.50
N GLY A 154 0.49 11.08 14.89
CA GLY A 154 -0.57 11.98 14.43
C GLY A 154 -1.72 11.26 13.79
N CYS A 155 -2.43 11.94 12.89
CA CYS A 155 -3.59 11.44 12.19
C CYS A 155 -3.26 11.06 10.76
N SER A 156 -4.06 10.15 10.22
CA SER A 156 -4.10 9.82 8.79
C SER A 156 -4.34 11.07 7.92
N GLY A 157 -3.94 10.97 6.65
CA GLY A 157 -4.10 12.04 5.67
C GLY A 157 -5.51 12.22 5.15
N SER A 158 -5.65 13.25 4.33
CA SER A 158 -6.93 13.60 3.70
C SER A 158 -7.45 12.49 2.82
N ASN A 159 -6.56 11.72 2.18
CA ASN A 159 -6.91 10.70 1.19
C ASN A 159 -6.91 9.29 1.74
N ASP A 160 -6.78 9.10 3.06
CA ASP A 160 -6.70 7.76 3.64
C ASP A 160 -8.11 7.15 3.80
N PHE A 161 -8.22 5.88 3.37
CA PHE A 161 -9.41 5.05 3.50
C PHE A 161 -9.03 3.72 4.17
N ASP A 162 -10.02 2.88 4.44
CA ASP A 162 -9.87 1.55 5.00
C ASP A 162 -9.30 0.51 4.00
N LEU A 163 -8.34 0.90 3.15
CA LEU A 163 -7.79 0.05 2.09
C LEU A 163 -6.29 -0.24 2.25
N PHE A 164 -5.42 0.67 1.82
CA PHE A 164 -3.97 0.56 2.01
C PHE A 164 -3.46 1.85 2.63
N TYR A 165 -2.37 1.75 3.41
CA TYR A 165 -1.63 2.93 3.81
C TYR A 165 -0.93 3.55 2.59
N THR A 166 -1.10 4.86 2.39
CA THR A 166 -0.73 5.52 1.12
C THR A 166 0.51 6.41 1.18
N ARG A 167 1.09 6.62 2.37
CA ARG A 167 2.22 7.57 2.53
C ARG A 167 3.60 6.91 2.49
N THR A 168 3.65 5.61 2.30
CA THR A 168 4.88 4.86 2.02
C THR A 168 4.77 4.20 0.66
N PRO A 169 5.90 3.93 -0.01
CA PRO A 169 5.87 3.18 -1.27
C PRO A 169 5.39 1.74 -1.07
N PHE A 170 5.54 1.18 0.14
CA PHE A 170 5.07 -0.17 0.44
C PHE A 170 3.63 -0.14 0.97
N LEU A 171 2.79 -1.00 0.40
CA LEU A 171 1.39 -1.19 0.70
C LEU A 171 1.21 -2.21 1.83
N PHE A 172 0.46 -1.81 2.85
CA PHE A 172 -0.04 -2.67 3.91
C PHE A 172 -1.41 -2.16 4.39
N TYR A 173 -2.20 -3.06 4.99
CA TYR A 173 -3.56 -2.76 5.43
C TYR A 173 -3.59 -1.90 6.70
N PRO A 174 -4.72 -1.21 6.99
CA PRO A 174 -4.97 -0.68 8.33
C PRO A 174 -4.89 -1.75 9.42
N GLU A 175 -4.74 -1.28 10.66
CA GLU A 175 -4.52 -2.11 11.86
C GLU A 175 -3.22 -2.93 11.80
N THR A 176 -2.18 -2.36 11.19
CA THR A 176 -0.87 -3.00 10.98
C THR A 176 0.26 -2.08 11.42
N CYS A 177 1.30 -2.68 12.00
CA CYS A 177 2.60 -2.05 12.18
C CYS A 177 3.62 -2.70 11.24
N ALA A 178 4.37 -1.88 10.49
CA ALA A 178 5.31 -2.32 9.48
C ALA A 178 6.71 -1.80 9.79
N LYS A 179 7.71 -2.69 9.76
CA LYS A 179 9.12 -2.33 9.66
C LYS A 179 9.51 -2.37 8.18
N LEU A 180 9.94 -1.24 7.65
CA LEU A 180 10.21 -1.02 6.25
C LEU A 180 11.69 -0.66 6.09
N ILE A 181 12.38 -1.39 5.22
CA ILE A 181 13.75 -1.07 4.82
C ILE A 181 13.78 -1.11 3.30
N PHE A 182 13.98 0.04 2.67
CA PHE A 182 14.02 0.17 1.22
C PHE A 182 15.06 1.20 0.77
N GLY A 183 15.42 1.18 -0.51
CA GLY A 183 16.44 2.07 -1.04
C GLY A 183 16.05 3.55 -0.98
N GLY A 184 17.05 4.41 -0.78
CA GLY A 184 16.88 5.86 -0.84
C GLY A 184 16.23 6.51 0.40
N GLN A 185 15.88 5.75 1.43
CA GLN A 185 15.27 6.26 2.67
C GLN A 185 15.88 5.59 3.93
N PRO A 186 15.81 6.25 5.10
CA PRO A 186 16.16 5.63 6.37
C PRO A 186 15.25 4.43 6.68
N ASP A 187 15.71 3.54 7.55
CA ASP A 187 14.90 2.42 8.02
C ASP A 187 13.74 2.96 8.87
N GLU A 188 12.51 2.51 8.58
CA GLU A 188 11.30 3.08 9.17
C GLU A 188 10.45 2.02 9.86
N THR A 189 9.84 2.40 10.97
CA THR A 189 8.72 1.68 11.58
C THR A 189 7.48 2.54 11.48
N VAL A 190 6.42 2.03 10.86
CA VAL A 190 5.17 2.75 10.66
C VAL A 190 4.02 1.93 11.22
N CYS A 191 3.20 2.51 12.09
CA CYS A 191 1.95 1.91 12.53
C CYS A 191 0.77 2.75 12.03
N TYR A 192 -0.22 2.06 11.47
CA TYR A 192 -1.45 2.64 10.94
C TYR A 192 -2.64 1.90 11.54
N SER A 193 -3.26 2.46 12.57
CA SER A 193 -4.26 1.77 13.40
C SER A 193 -5.21 2.74 14.09
N SER A 194 -6.34 2.23 14.58
CA SER A 194 -7.29 2.99 15.41
C SER A 194 -6.71 3.39 16.77
N THR A 195 -5.84 2.56 17.35
CA THR A 195 -5.08 2.88 18.57
C THR A 195 -3.58 2.82 18.30
N VAL A 196 -2.88 3.94 18.47
CA VAL A 196 -1.43 4.00 18.26
C VAL A 196 -0.67 3.66 19.55
N ASN A 197 0.00 2.51 19.54
CA ASN A 197 1.11 2.23 20.44
C ASN A 197 2.12 1.32 19.73
N GLU A 198 3.25 1.87 19.29
CA GLU A 198 4.30 1.06 18.64
C GLU A 198 4.90 -0.01 19.58
N THR A 199 4.85 0.22 20.91
CA THR A 199 5.47 -0.68 21.88
C THR A 199 4.68 -1.98 22.03
N SER A 200 3.44 -2.03 21.57
CA SER A 200 2.62 -3.24 21.54
C SER A 200 2.75 -4.03 20.24
N ALA A 201 3.56 -3.58 19.27
CA ALA A 201 3.72 -4.30 18.01
C ALA A 201 4.46 -5.64 18.22
N ALA A 202 3.80 -6.74 17.88
CA ALA A 202 4.30 -8.10 18.03
C ALA A 202 4.79 -8.65 16.69
N TYR A 203 6.02 -8.30 16.32
CA TYR A 203 6.62 -8.79 15.07
C TYR A 203 6.91 -10.30 15.12
N PRO A 204 6.84 -11.00 13.97
CA PRO A 204 7.19 -12.42 13.88
C PRO A 204 8.60 -12.70 14.40
N THR A 205 8.76 -13.80 15.13
CA THR A 205 10.06 -14.31 15.59
C THR A 205 10.67 -15.33 14.63
N GLU A 206 9.95 -15.66 13.55
CA GLU A 206 10.40 -16.56 12.48
C GLU A 206 11.66 -16.01 11.78
N PRO A 207 12.48 -16.88 11.19
CA PRO A 207 13.68 -16.44 10.47
C PRO A 207 13.30 -15.54 9.29
N LEU A 208 13.89 -14.34 9.28
CA LEU A 208 13.71 -13.35 8.23
C LEU A 208 14.48 -13.76 6.96
N VAL A 209 13.92 -13.45 5.80
CA VAL A 209 14.58 -13.63 4.50
C VAL A 209 15.42 -12.42 4.15
N GLU A 210 16.50 -12.65 3.38
CA GLU A 210 17.37 -11.59 2.89
C GLU A 210 16.87 -11.07 1.53
N CYS A 211 16.89 -9.76 1.36
CA CYS A 211 16.33 -9.07 0.20
C CYS A 211 17.26 -7.94 -0.27
N HIS A 212 17.12 -7.56 -1.54
CA HIS A 212 17.76 -6.36 -2.07
C HIS A 212 16.95 -5.10 -1.71
N ALA A 213 17.64 -4.03 -1.34
CA ALA A 213 17.05 -2.74 -1.00
C ALA A 213 17.69 -1.63 -1.84
N ASP A 214 17.01 -1.21 -2.91
CA ASP A 214 17.52 -0.22 -3.85
C ASP A 214 16.38 0.70 -4.31
N PHE A 215 16.73 1.84 -4.90
CA PHE A 215 15.80 2.81 -5.47
C PHE A 215 16.17 3.08 -6.92
N MET A 216 15.16 3.13 -7.78
CA MET A 216 15.27 3.43 -9.19
C MET A 216 14.23 4.49 -9.53
N SER A 217 14.63 5.51 -10.27
CA SER A 217 13.70 6.49 -10.82
C SER A 217 13.96 6.62 -12.30
N ARG A 218 12.90 6.76 -13.08
CA ARG A 218 13.02 7.05 -14.52
C ARG A 218 13.74 8.36 -14.82
N ASN A 219 13.72 9.28 -13.86
CA ASN A 219 14.25 10.63 -14.02
C ASN A 219 15.68 10.78 -13.49
N LEU A 220 16.26 9.72 -12.92
CA LEU A 220 17.59 9.77 -12.29
C LEU A 220 18.49 8.64 -12.83
N PRO A 221 19.81 8.88 -12.96
CA PRO A 221 20.75 7.82 -13.24
C PRO A 221 20.68 6.72 -12.18
N TYR A 222 20.57 5.47 -12.60
CA TYR A 222 20.59 4.35 -11.67
C TYR A 222 21.97 4.16 -11.08
N ILE A 223 22.06 4.20 -9.75
CA ILE A 223 23.27 3.86 -9.00
C ILE A 223 22.94 2.62 -8.14
N PRO A 224 23.47 1.44 -8.47
CA PRO A 224 23.21 0.23 -7.71
C PRO A 224 23.85 0.34 -6.32
N VAL A 225 23.03 0.55 -5.29
CA VAL A 225 23.49 0.68 -3.90
C VAL A 225 23.85 -0.69 -3.31
N ARG A 226 23.29 -1.78 -3.87
CA ARG A 226 23.51 -3.18 -3.42
C ARG A 226 23.28 -3.34 -1.91
N LYS A 227 22.43 -2.51 -1.30
CA LYS A 227 22.06 -2.63 0.11
C LYS A 227 21.23 -3.91 0.26
N LEU A 228 21.57 -4.72 1.25
CA LEU A 228 20.79 -5.89 1.64
C LEU A 228 20.01 -5.55 2.91
N CYS A 229 18.85 -6.17 3.06
CA CYS A 229 18.05 -6.05 4.27
C CYS A 229 17.35 -7.36 4.60
N LYS A 230 16.85 -7.49 5.83
CA LYS A 230 16.14 -8.68 6.29
C LYS A 230 14.73 -8.35 6.71
N GLY A 231 13.76 -9.11 6.24
CA GLY A 231 12.37 -8.97 6.64
C GLY A 231 11.57 -10.25 6.41
N GLN A 232 10.29 -10.22 6.78
CA GLN A 232 9.36 -11.32 6.50
C GLN A 232 9.14 -11.50 4.99
N PHE A 233 9.11 -10.39 4.27
CA PHE A 233 8.91 -10.36 2.83
C PHE A 233 9.96 -9.51 2.14
N CYS A 234 10.35 -9.91 0.93
CA CYS A 234 10.96 -9.03 -0.03
C CYS A 234 9.88 -8.32 -0.84
N VAL A 235 10.09 -7.04 -1.11
CA VAL A 235 9.11 -6.17 -1.74
C VAL A 235 9.73 -5.45 -2.93
N ILE A 236 8.94 -5.33 -3.99
CA ILE A 236 9.15 -4.38 -5.08
C ILE A 236 7.88 -3.55 -5.17
N ALA A 237 8.00 -2.23 -5.14
CA ALA A 237 6.88 -1.32 -5.33
C ALA A 237 7.17 -0.29 -6.41
N ALA A 238 6.17 0.01 -7.23
CA ALA A 238 6.25 1.00 -8.30
C ALA A 238 5.24 2.12 -8.05
N SER A 239 5.69 3.37 -8.13
CA SER A 239 4.83 4.55 -8.06
C SER A 239 4.21 4.84 -9.43
N PRO A 240 3.07 5.55 -9.47
CA PRO A 240 2.48 6.04 -10.73
C PRO A 240 3.44 6.93 -11.54
N GLN A 241 4.42 7.56 -10.89
CA GLN A 241 5.42 8.43 -11.50
C GLN A 241 6.59 7.64 -12.12
N GLY A 242 6.63 6.32 -11.93
CA GLY A 242 7.66 5.44 -12.45
C GLY A 242 8.90 5.34 -11.57
N ASP A 243 8.76 5.63 -10.28
CA ASP A 243 9.77 5.32 -9.28
C ASP A 243 9.58 3.89 -8.77
N VAL A 244 10.66 3.11 -8.73
CA VAL A 244 10.65 1.72 -8.29
C VAL A 244 11.51 1.57 -7.02
N TYR A 245 10.88 1.05 -5.98
CA TYR A 245 11.46 0.81 -4.67
C TYR A 245 11.60 -0.68 -4.44
N ARG A 246 12.81 -1.13 -4.09
CA ARG A 246 13.06 -2.48 -3.59
C ARG A 246 13.41 -2.42 -2.11
N GLY A 247 13.02 -3.46 -1.38
CA GLY A 247 13.33 -3.56 0.03
C GLY A 247 12.76 -4.82 0.67
N CYS A 248 12.68 -4.77 1.99
CA CYS A 248 12.06 -5.79 2.81
C CYS A 248 11.07 -5.16 3.78
N MET A 249 10.09 -5.98 4.14
CA MET A 249 8.97 -5.59 4.98
C MET A 249 8.73 -6.66 6.03
N THR A 250 8.54 -6.25 7.27
CA THR A 250 8.10 -7.12 8.37
C THR A 250 6.86 -6.53 9.00
N LEU A 251 5.80 -7.31 9.10
CA LEU A 251 4.49 -6.82 9.50
C LEU A 251 4.02 -7.47 10.80
N ASP A 252 3.48 -6.67 11.70
CA ASP A 252 2.54 -7.13 12.72
C ASP A 252 1.12 -6.95 12.18
N GLN A 253 0.48 -8.07 11.85
CA GLN A 253 -0.85 -8.16 11.26
C GLN A 253 -1.83 -8.90 12.19
N THR A 254 -1.58 -8.87 13.50
CA THR A 254 -2.39 -9.59 14.50
C THR A 254 -3.80 -9.03 14.63
N ASN A 255 -3.96 -7.71 14.51
CA ASN A 255 -5.23 -7.00 14.67
C ASN A 255 -5.97 -6.73 13.35
N THR A 256 -5.42 -7.15 12.22
CA THR A 256 -6.04 -6.95 10.91
C THR A 256 -6.66 -8.24 10.38
N GLU A 257 -7.89 -8.14 9.90
CA GLU A 257 -8.58 -9.25 9.23
C GLU A 257 -7.97 -9.52 7.84
N ARG A 258 -7.40 -8.48 7.20
CA ARG A 258 -6.84 -8.53 5.86
C ARG A 258 -5.32 -8.58 5.92
N LYS A 259 -4.74 -9.65 5.38
CA LYS A 259 -3.31 -9.90 5.49
C LYS A 259 -2.60 -9.70 4.15
N ILE A 260 -1.45 -9.06 4.21
CA ILE A 260 -0.43 -9.11 3.18
C ILE A 260 0.25 -10.47 3.23
N VAL A 261 0.25 -11.13 2.08
CA VAL A 261 0.87 -12.43 1.81
C VAL A 261 1.65 -12.30 0.49
N PRO A 262 2.49 -13.29 0.11
CA PRO A 262 3.14 -13.26 -1.19
C PRO A 262 2.13 -13.14 -2.34
N GLY A 263 2.38 -12.24 -3.27
CA GLY A 263 1.44 -11.92 -4.35
C GLY A 263 1.63 -10.51 -4.91
N TYR A 264 0.72 -10.14 -5.79
CA TYR A 264 0.67 -8.82 -6.42
C TYR A 264 -0.49 -8.00 -5.85
N TYR A 265 -0.25 -6.71 -5.65
CA TYR A 265 -1.17 -5.74 -5.07
C TYR A 265 -1.16 -4.44 -5.87
N GLN A 266 -2.31 -3.79 -5.95
CA GLN A 266 -2.48 -2.51 -6.63
C GLN A 266 -3.44 -1.64 -5.81
N ALA A 267 -2.97 -0.46 -5.41
CA ALA A 267 -3.75 0.52 -4.67
C ALA A 267 -4.49 1.49 -5.61
N TYR A 268 -5.57 2.11 -5.12
CA TYR A 268 -6.31 3.16 -5.83
C TYR A 268 -5.48 4.43 -6.10
N THR A 269 -4.38 4.61 -5.36
CA THR A 269 -3.39 5.66 -5.64
C THR A 269 -2.58 5.37 -6.91
N GLY A 270 -2.63 4.14 -7.42
CA GLY A 270 -1.85 3.66 -8.56
C GLY A 270 -0.49 3.10 -8.17
N VAL A 271 -0.19 3.01 -6.87
CA VAL A 271 0.99 2.28 -6.39
C VAL A 271 0.75 0.79 -6.58
N GLU A 272 1.75 0.11 -7.11
CA GLU A 272 1.74 -1.33 -7.33
C GLU A 272 2.85 -1.99 -6.53
N GLN A 273 2.59 -3.21 -6.05
CA GLN A 273 3.50 -3.92 -5.16
C GLN A 273 3.52 -5.42 -5.43
N TRP A 274 4.71 -5.99 -5.54
CA TRP A 274 4.98 -7.41 -5.54
C TRP A 274 5.64 -7.83 -4.24
N VAL A 275 5.11 -8.88 -3.63
CA VAL A 275 5.55 -9.41 -2.34
C VAL A 275 5.95 -10.87 -2.51
N CYS A 276 7.11 -11.26 -2.01
CA CYS A 276 7.56 -12.64 -1.99
C CYS A 276 8.28 -12.98 -0.68
N ALA A 277 8.29 -14.26 -0.30
CA ALA A 277 8.79 -14.73 1.00
C ALA A 277 9.99 -15.69 0.88
N THR A 278 10.76 -15.58 -0.21
CA THR A 278 11.98 -16.37 -0.45
C THR A 278 13.18 -15.44 -0.57
N SER A 279 14.35 -15.84 -0.06
CA SER A 279 15.54 -14.99 -0.10
C SER A 279 15.90 -14.60 -1.53
N ASN A 280 16.24 -13.32 -1.72
CA ASN A 280 16.64 -12.71 -2.99
C ASN A 280 15.60 -12.81 -4.13
N CYS A 281 14.33 -13.07 -3.82
CA CYS A 281 13.28 -13.13 -4.84
C CYS A 281 13.02 -11.78 -5.53
N ASN A 282 13.48 -10.67 -4.95
CA ASN A 282 13.42 -9.34 -5.55
C ASN A 282 14.73 -8.91 -6.28
N TYR A 283 15.60 -9.88 -6.61
CA TYR A 283 16.82 -9.64 -7.37
C TYR A 283 16.55 -9.42 -8.87
N ASP A 284 15.80 -10.35 -9.49
CA ASP A 284 15.56 -10.37 -10.93
C ASP A 284 14.41 -9.43 -11.32
N LEU A 285 14.78 -8.18 -11.59
CA LEU A 285 13.86 -7.15 -12.06
C LEU A 285 13.26 -7.48 -13.43
N LEU A 286 14.00 -8.13 -14.31
CA LEU A 286 13.58 -8.47 -15.67
C LEU A 286 12.43 -9.47 -15.67
N LYS A 287 12.61 -10.60 -14.97
CA LYS A 287 11.58 -11.62 -14.83
C LYS A 287 10.32 -11.09 -14.14
N MET A 288 10.49 -10.10 -13.27
CA MET A 288 9.39 -9.45 -12.58
C MET A 288 8.69 -8.43 -13.49
N GLU A 289 9.41 -7.60 -14.24
CA GLU A 289 8.87 -6.71 -15.28
C GLU A 289 8.13 -7.49 -16.39
N GLU A 290 8.61 -8.69 -16.73
CA GLU A 290 7.93 -9.59 -17.66
C GLU A 290 6.59 -10.11 -17.11
N SER A 291 6.44 -10.19 -15.78
CA SER A 291 5.20 -10.59 -15.12
C SER A 291 4.19 -9.45 -14.93
N TRP A 292 4.56 -8.21 -15.26
CA TRP A 292 3.68 -7.06 -15.12
C TRP A 292 2.50 -7.12 -16.10
N PRO A 293 1.31 -6.63 -15.70
CA PRO A 293 0.20 -6.40 -16.62
C PRO A 293 0.63 -5.55 -17.83
N ALA A 294 -0.10 -5.63 -18.95
CA ALA A 294 0.25 -4.91 -20.18
C ALA A 294 0.24 -3.38 -20.00
N GLU A 295 -0.65 -2.90 -19.14
CA GLU A 295 -0.77 -1.52 -18.66
C GLU A 295 0.51 -1.06 -17.95
N MET A 296 1.25 -2.02 -17.40
CA MET A 296 2.62 -1.99 -16.87
C MET A 296 3.73 -1.61 -17.85
N ALA A 297 3.53 -1.86 -19.14
CA ALA A 297 4.62 -1.87 -20.12
C ALA A 297 5.38 -0.54 -20.17
N GLN A 298 4.68 0.56 -19.92
CA GLN A 298 5.28 1.89 -19.90
C GLN A 298 6.26 2.10 -18.75
N PHE A 299 6.34 1.25 -17.73
CA PHE A 299 7.28 1.39 -16.61
C PHE A 299 8.47 0.44 -16.71
N LYS A 300 8.46 -0.51 -17.66
CA LYS A 300 9.57 -1.43 -17.86
C LYS A 300 10.85 -0.65 -18.11
N TRP A 301 11.89 -0.98 -17.37
CA TRP A 301 13.16 -0.28 -17.45
C TRP A 301 13.95 -0.70 -18.69
N VAL A 302 13.69 -1.90 -19.22
CA VAL A 302 14.32 -2.43 -20.43
C VAL A 302 13.73 -1.74 -21.67
N LYS A 303 14.26 -0.56 -21.99
CA LYS A 303 14.36 -0.13 -23.40
C LYS A 303 15.60 -0.82 -23.97
N TYR A 304 15.39 -1.72 -24.92
CA TYR A 304 16.43 -2.03 -25.90
C TYR A 304 16.72 -0.77 -26.72
#